data_AF-A0A934BIR2-F1
#
_entry.id   AF-A0A934BIR2-F1
#
_cell.length_a   1.000
_cell.length_b   1.000
_cell.length_c   1.000
_cell.angle_alpha   90.00
_cell.angle_beta   90.00
_cell.angle_gamma   90.00
#
_symmetry.space_group_name_H-M   'P 1'
#
loop_
_entity.id
_entity.type
_entity.pdbx_description
1 polymer ?
#
loop_
_entity_poly.entity_id
_entity_poly.type
_entity_poly.pdbx_seq_one_letter_code
_entity_poly.pdbx_strand_id
1 'polypeptide(L)'
;MRFCLRNLVFLLPFTLITFAGEIRTFNCTNTNCNFNAKVFCGGGDAVTKVSGYCAHCGKMVTATFPNKDKKGLWPNAVARIWDSTTGKTLELFECPGCKHPFAPLGKVNYCPKCRGKTMAEGVPGLWD
;
A
#
# COMPACT_ATOMS: atom_id res chain seq x y z
N MET A 1 -34.54 -27.71 49.23
CA MET A 1 -33.64 -27.96 48.08
C MET A 1 -33.32 -26.62 47.41
N ARG A 2 -32.10 -26.08 47.62
CA ARG A 2 -31.63 -24.81 47.04
C ARG A 2 -30.86 -25.11 45.76
N PHE A 3 -31.41 -24.74 44.60
CA PHE A 3 -30.71 -24.77 43.32
C PHE A 3 -29.86 -23.50 43.19
N CYS A 4 -28.53 -23.63 43.33
CA CYS A 4 -27.60 -22.56 42.97
C CYS A 4 -27.43 -22.54 41.44
N LEU A 5 -28.10 -21.60 40.76
CA LEU A 5 -27.76 -21.21 39.39
C LEU A 5 -26.35 -20.59 39.41
N ARG A 6 -25.39 -21.32 38.85
CA ARG A 6 -24.00 -20.91 38.71
C ARG A 6 -23.85 -20.25 37.33
N ASN A 7 -23.82 -18.92 37.33
CA ASN A 7 -23.60 -18.09 36.13
C ASN A 7 -22.31 -18.48 35.44
N LEU A 8 -22.42 -19.11 34.27
CA LEU A 8 -21.30 -19.46 33.42
C LEU A 8 -21.05 -18.29 32.47
N VAL A 9 -20.18 -17.36 32.89
CA VAL A 9 -19.74 -16.22 32.08
C VAL A 9 -18.82 -16.76 30.98
N PHE A 10 -19.35 -16.89 29.76
CA PHE A 10 -18.56 -17.19 28.56
C PHE A 10 -17.70 -15.96 28.21
N LEU A 11 -16.42 -16.01 28.56
CA LEU A 11 -15.40 -15.08 28.05
C LEU A 11 -15.12 -15.44 26.58
N LEU A 12 -15.84 -14.79 25.66
CA LEU A 12 -15.54 -14.81 24.23
C LEU A 12 -14.21 -14.09 23.98
N PRO A 13 -13.14 -14.76 23.53
CA PRO A 13 -11.92 -14.08 23.14
C PRO A 13 -12.21 -13.28 21.86
N PHE A 14 -12.30 -11.96 21.99
CA PHE A 14 -12.26 -11.04 20.86
C PHE A 14 -10.90 -11.20 20.17
N THR A 15 -10.83 -12.02 19.14
CA THR A 15 -9.69 -12.05 18.23
C THR A 15 -9.67 -10.73 17.48
N LEU A 16 -8.86 -9.78 17.95
CA LEU A 16 -8.53 -8.57 17.20
C LEU A 16 -7.83 -9.00 15.92
N ILE A 17 -8.52 -8.85 14.78
CA ILE A 17 -7.90 -8.99 13.47
C ILE A 17 -6.90 -7.84 13.35
N THR A 18 -5.61 -8.13 13.51
CA THR A 18 -4.54 -7.15 13.38
C THR A 18 -4.27 -6.91 11.89
N PHE A 19 -4.71 -5.77 11.38
CA PHE A 19 -4.32 -5.35 10.04
C PHE A 19 -2.87 -4.83 10.09
N ALA A 20 -1.90 -5.70 9.83
CA ALA A 20 -0.48 -5.38 9.81
C ALA A 20 -0.05 -4.61 8.53
N GLY A 21 -0.74 -3.51 8.22
CA GLY A 21 -0.35 -2.59 7.14
C GLY A 21 0.31 -1.33 7.71
N GLU A 22 1.51 -1.01 7.26
CA GLU A 22 2.21 0.23 7.64
C GLU A 22 1.90 1.33 6.61
N ILE A 23 1.56 2.54 7.05
CA ILE A 23 1.45 3.71 6.18
C ILE A 23 2.69 4.56 6.39
N ARG A 24 3.51 4.69 5.35
CA ARG A 24 4.67 5.57 5.34
C ARG A 24 4.34 6.83 4.58
N THR A 25 4.69 7.97 5.16
CA THR A 25 4.55 9.25 4.49
C THR A 25 5.91 9.64 3.93
N PHE A 26 5.94 10.18 2.72
CA PHE A 26 7.15 10.69 2.10
C PHE A 26 6.91 12.13 1.64
N ASN A 27 7.92 12.96 1.83
CA ASN A 27 7.94 14.33 1.41
C ASN A 27 9.11 14.57 0.47
N CYS A 28 8.89 15.38 -0.56
CA CYS A 28 9.95 15.88 -1.40
C CYS A 28 10.65 17.05 -0.69
N THR A 29 11.96 16.93 -0.45
CA THR A 29 12.79 17.97 0.19
C THR A 29 13.03 19.19 -0.70
N ASN A 30 12.70 19.11 -2.00
CA ASN A 30 12.75 20.24 -2.90
C ASN A 30 11.54 21.16 -2.66
N THR A 31 11.80 22.36 -2.12
CA THR A 31 10.79 23.38 -1.78
C THR A 31 9.94 23.81 -2.98
N ASN A 32 10.48 23.75 -4.20
CA ASN A 32 9.75 24.10 -5.41
C ASN A 32 8.79 23.00 -5.89
N CYS A 33 8.95 21.75 -5.41
CA CYS A 33 8.15 20.61 -5.86
C CYS A 33 6.88 20.42 -5.03
N ASN A 34 7.00 20.63 -3.70
CA ASN A 34 5.94 20.47 -2.70
C ASN A 34 5.14 19.17 -2.87
N PHE A 35 5.83 18.07 -3.13
CA PHE A 35 5.21 16.76 -3.35
C PHE A 35 5.16 15.97 -2.04
N ASN A 36 3.96 15.52 -1.65
CA ASN A 36 3.72 14.62 -0.53
C ASN A 36 3.08 13.33 -1.04
N ALA A 37 3.46 12.21 -0.42
CA ALA A 37 3.08 10.88 -0.80
C ALA A 37 2.74 10.06 0.45
N LYS A 38 1.57 9.42 0.48
CA LYS A 38 1.28 8.33 1.43
C LYS A 38 1.41 7.00 0.70
N VAL A 39 2.28 6.14 1.20
CA VAL A 39 2.57 4.82 0.65
C VAL A 39 2.10 3.79 1.64
N PHE A 40 1.30 2.84 1.16
CA PHE A 40 0.88 1.71 1.97
C PHE A 40 1.88 0.59 1.75
N CYS A 41 2.62 0.26 2.81
CA CYS A 41 3.56 -0.84 2.84
C CYS A 41 2.89 -2.05 3.47
N GLY A 42 2.78 -3.12 2.69
CA GLY A 42 2.25 -4.39 3.15
C GLY A 42 0.75 -4.59 2.92
N GLY A 43 0.31 -5.79 3.25
CA GLY A 43 -1.06 -6.28 3.15
C GLY A 43 -1.26 -7.38 4.19
N GLY A 44 -2.45 -7.44 4.78
CA GLY A 44 -2.80 -8.49 5.74
C GLY A 44 -3.21 -9.78 5.04
N ASP A 45 -3.58 -10.79 5.82
CA ASP A 45 -3.99 -12.11 5.28
C ASP A 45 -5.12 -12.01 4.25
N ALA A 46 -6.02 -11.02 4.40
CA ALA A 46 -7.16 -10.82 3.53
C ALA A 46 -6.88 -10.01 2.26
N VAL A 47 -5.83 -9.18 2.22
CA VAL A 47 -5.60 -8.23 1.10
C VAL A 47 -4.12 -8.01 0.80
N THR A 48 -3.80 -7.92 -0.49
CA THR A 48 -2.53 -7.41 -0.97
C THR A 48 -2.72 -5.98 -1.45
N LYS A 49 -1.80 -5.08 -1.09
CA LYS A 49 -1.80 -3.69 -1.54
C LYS A 49 -0.55 -3.42 -2.37
N VAL A 50 -0.73 -2.70 -3.47
CA VAL A 50 0.35 -2.26 -4.35
C VAL A 50 0.25 -0.75 -4.49
N SER A 51 1.25 -0.03 -3.99
CA SER A 51 1.36 1.41 -4.14
C SER A 51 2.28 1.80 -5.29
N GLY A 52 1.97 2.90 -5.96
CA GLY A 52 2.78 3.45 -7.05
C GLY A 52 2.40 4.87 -7.43
N TYR A 53 3.18 5.49 -8.31
CA TYR A 53 2.88 6.83 -8.83
C TYR A 53 2.07 6.73 -10.13
N CYS A 54 0.87 7.32 -10.14
CA CYS A 54 0.09 7.45 -11.36
C CYS A 54 0.48 8.76 -12.06
N ALA A 55 1.18 8.65 -13.19
CA ALA A 55 1.59 9.82 -13.98
C ALA A 55 0.38 10.64 -14.48
N HIS A 56 -0.72 9.97 -14.81
CA HIS A 56 -1.94 10.65 -15.26
C HIS A 56 -2.63 11.43 -14.13
N CYS A 57 -2.70 10.87 -12.92
CA CYS A 57 -3.30 11.59 -11.78
C CYS A 57 -2.33 12.56 -11.08
N GLY A 58 -1.04 12.50 -11.40
CA GLY A 58 -0.01 13.31 -10.75
C GLY A 58 0.21 12.98 -9.26
N LYS A 59 -0.26 11.82 -8.78
CA LYS A 59 -0.25 11.47 -7.36
C LYS A 59 0.05 9.99 -7.11
N MET A 60 0.38 9.71 -5.86
CA MET A 60 0.47 8.36 -5.34
C MET A 60 -0.89 7.69 -5.27
N VAL A 61 -0.94 6.44 -5.70
CA VAL A 61 -2.14 5.60 -5.68
C VAL A 61 -1.81 4.24 -5.08
N THR A 62 -2.82 3.59 -4.50
CA THR A 62 -2.70 2.25 -3.95
C THR A 62 -3.84 1.39 -4.47
N ALA A 63 -3.50 0.35 -5.22
CA ALA A 63 -4.45 -0.67 -5.63
C ALA A 63 -4.53 -1.73 -4.52
N THR A 64 -5.74 -2.16 -4.18
CA THR A 64 -5.99 -3.20 -3.17
C THR A 64 -6.64 -4.40 -3.85
N PHE A 65 -6.10 -5.58 -3.59
CA PHE A 65 -6.52 -6.83 -4.18
C PHE A 65 -6.91 -7.80 -3.07
N PRO A 66 -8.07 -8.46 -3.16
CA PRO A 66 -8.45 -9.47 -2.18
C PRO A 66 -7.58 -10.71 -2.34
N ASN A 67 -7.00 -11.22 -1.25
CA ASN A 67 -6.31 -12.50 -1.21
C ASN A 67 -7.36 -13.62 -1.13
N LYS A 68 -8.19 -13.80 -2.16
CA LYS A 68 -9.07 -14.98 -2.23
C LYS A 68 -8.18 -16.18 -2.52
N ASP A 69 -8.13 -17.12 -1.57
CA ASP A 69 -7.52 -18.46 -1.59
C ASP A 69 -6.25 -18.57 -2.44
N LYS A 70 -5.12 -18.91 -1.80
CA LYS A 70 -3.72 -19.02 -2.30
C LYS A 70 -3.45 -19.69 -3.68
N LYS A 71 -4.47 -20.01 -4.47
CA LYS A 71 -4.49 -20.43 -5.86
C LYS A 71 -5.08 -19.33 -6.78
N GLY A 72 -4.31 -18.29 -7.09
CA GLY A 72 -4.44 -17.65 -8.41
C GLY A 72 -5.09 -16.27 -8.56
N LEU A 73 -5.17 -15.43 -7.52
CA LEU A 73 -5.45 -13.99 -7.68
C LEU A 73 -4.27 -13.17 -7.15
N TRP A 74 -3.08 -13.42 -7.70
CA TRP A 74 -2.04 -12.39 -7.71
C TRP A 74 -2.62 -11.16 -8.43
N PRO A 75 -2.30 -9.91 -8.04
CA PRO A 75 -2.87 -8.74 -8.71
C PRO A 75 -2.69 -8.85 -10.22
N ASN A 76 -3.81 -8.89 -10.97
CA ASN A 76 -3.78 -9.03 -12.42
C ASN A 76 -3.13 -7.77 -13.00
N ALA A 77 -1.85 -7.89 -13.35
CA ALA A 77 -1.14 -6.85 -14.06
C ALA A 77 -1.88 -6.56 -15.37
N VAL A 78 -2.16 -5.29 -15.64
CA VAL A 78 -2.81 -4.86 -16.90
C VAL A 78 -1.83 -4.78 -18.05
N ALA A 79 -0.54 -4.68 -17.75
CA ALA A 79 0.54 -4.71 -18.73
C ALA A 79 1.84 -5.15 -18.09
N ARG A 80 2.81 -5.51 -18.93
CA ARG A 80 4.18 -5.83 -18.54
C ARG A 80 5.14 -5.04 -19.42
N ILE A 81 6.16 -4.46 -18.81
CA ILE A 81 7.19 -3.68 -19.50
C ILE A 81 8.54 -4.31 -19.18
N TRP A 82 9.38 -4.49 -20.19
CA TRP A 82 10.78 -4.88 -19.97
C TRP A 82 11.63 -3.63 -19.69
N ASP A 83 12.27 -3.58 -18.53
CA ASP A 83 13.22 -2.53 -18.18
C ASP A 83 14.63 -2.97 -18.56
N SER A 84 15.17 -2.37 -19.62
CA SER A 84 16.52 -2.64 -20.12
C SER A 84 17.63 -2.26 -19.14
N THR A 85 17.36 -1.34 -18.21
CA THR A 85 18.36 -0.88 -17.22
C THR A 85 18.61 -1.93 -16.15
N THR A 86 17.54 -2.59 -15.72
CA THR A 86 17.61 -3.62 -14.67
C THR A 86 17.60 -5.04 -15.22
N GLY A 87 17.27 -5.22 -16.51
CA GLY A 87 17.05 -6.52 -17.13
C GLY A 87 15.80 -7.24 -16.63
N LYS A 88 14.90 -6.54 -15.91
CA LYS A 88 13.72 -7.14 -15.26
C LYS A 88 12.44 -6.72 -15.96
N THR A 89 11.45 -7.60 -15.93
CA THR A 89 10.08 -7.24 -16.32
C THR A 89 9.37 -6.58 -15.15
N LEU A 90 8.87 -5.36 -15.38
CA LEU A 90 8.03 -4.64 -14.46
C LEU A 90 6.57 -4.90 -14.81
N GLU A 91 5.78 -5.28 -13.82
CA GLU A 91 4.33 -5.40 -13.96
C GLU A 91 3.68 -4.05 -13.71
N LEU A 92 2.67 -3.71 -14.52
CA LEU A 92 1.87 -2.51 -14.35
C LEU A 92 0.48 -2.86 -13.84
N PHE A 93 -0.05 -2.01 -12.97
CA PHE A 93 -1.36 -2.20 -12.34
C PHE A 93 -2.30 -1.08 -12.74
N GLU A 94 -3.60 -1.37 -12.69
CA GLU A 94 -4.62 -0.39 -13.00
C GLU A 94 -4.76 0.65 -11.89
N CYS A 95 -4.68 1.94 -12.22
CA CYS A 95 -4.93 3.01 -11.26
C CYS A 95 -6.39 2.98 -10.80
N PRO A 96 -6.68 2.90 -9.49
CA PRO A 96 -8.05 2.81 -8.99
C PRO A 96 -8.88 4.06 -9.31
N GLY A 97 -8.25 5.22 -9.49
CA GLY A 97 -8.94 6.49 -9.74
C GLY A 97 -9.20 6.79 -11.22
N CYS A 98 -8.26 6.47 -12.13
CA CYS A 98 -8.37 6.85 -13.54
C CYS A 98 -8.20 5.71 -14.54
N LYS A 99 -7.99 4.47 -14.07
CA LYS A 99 -7.87 3.27 -14.91
C LYS A 99 -6.63 3.21 -15.81
N HIS A 100 -5.81 4.26 -15.86
CA HIS A 100 -4.51 4.19 -16.50
C HIS A 100 -3.51 3.31 -15.74
N PRO A 101 -2.56 2.66 -16.45
CA PRO A 101 -1.55 1.83 -15.81
C PRO A 101 -0.59 2.67 -14.96
N PHE A 102 -0.14 2.10 -13.84
CA PHE A 102 0.93 2.63 -13.02
C PHE A 102 1.92 1.53 -12.63
N ALA A 103 3.18 1.91 -12.44
CA ALA A 103 4.23 0.98 -11.99
C ALA A 103 4.27 0.90 -10.45
N PRO A 104 4.46 -0.28 -9.86
CA PRO A 104 4.63 -0.44 -8.43
C PRO A 104 5.90 0.27 -7.98
N LEU A 105 5.87 0.83 -6.78
CA LEU A 105 7.08 1.38 -6.17
C LEU A 105 7.93 0.28 -5.56
N GLY A 106 9.21 0.30 -5.92
CA GLY A 106 10.26 -0.36 -5.17
C GLY A 106 10.77 0.56 -4.05
N LYS A 107 12.00 1.05 -4.19
CA LYS A 107 12.62 1.98 -3.23
C LYS A 107 12.23 3.44 -3.52
N VAL A 108 11.71 4.13 -2.52
CA VAL A 108 11.27 5.54 -2.62
C VAL A 108 12.44 6.49 -2.40
N ASN A 109 13.41 6.49 -3.32
CA ASN A 109 14.60 7.37 -3.25
C ASN A 109 14.49 8.59 -4.18
N TYR A 110 13.56 8.56 -5.13
CA TYR A 110 13.40 9.57 -6.17
C TYR A 110 12.00 10.13 -6.17
N CYS A 111 11.88 11.45 -6.32
CA CYS A 111 10.58 12.09 -6.42
C CYS A 111 10.04 11.92 -7.85
N PRO A 112 8.87 11.31 -8.04
CA PRO A 112 8.34 11.09 -9.39
C PRO A 112 7.94 12.39 -10.09
N LYS A 113 7.68 13.46 -9.33
CA LYS A 113 7.27 14.78 -9.85
C LYS A 113 8.45 15.62 -10.34
N CYS A 114 9.51 15.78 -9.54
CA CYS A 114 10.69 16.58 -9.92
C CYS A 114 11.89 15.74 -10.42
N ARG A 115 11.79 14.40 -10.37
CA ARG A 115 12.83 13.44 -10.81
C ARG A 115 14.16 13.51 -10.05
N GLY A 116 14.24 14.30 -8.98
CA GLY A 116 15.41 14.41 -8.12
C GLY A 116 15.48 13.31 -7.05
N LYS A 117 16.68 13.05 -6.53
CA LYS A 117 16.93 12.24 -5.32
C LYS A 117 16.55 13.02 -4.06
N THR A 118 15.28 13.41 -3.96
CA THR A 118 14.79 14.37 -2.97
C THR A 118 13.64 13.80 -2.15
N MET A 119 13.40 12.49 -2.19
CA MET A 119 12.38 11.88 -1.34
C MET A 119 12.97 11.57 0.03
N ALA A 120 12.31 12.05 1.07
CA ALA A 120 12.59 11.70 2.45
C ALA A 120 11.34 11.11 3.09
N GLU A 121 11.51 10.06 3.88
CA GLU A 121 10.45 9.53 4.73
C GLU A 121 10.12 10.57 5.81
N GLY A 122 8.85 10.93 5.92
CA GLY A 122 8.34 11.77 7.00
C GLY A 122 8.29 10.98 8.30
N VAL A 123 8.59 11.63 9.42
CA VAL A 123 8.49 11.01 10.74
C VAL A 123 7.03 10.58 11.01
N PRO A 124 6.78 9.32 11.42
CA PRO A 124 5.43 8.90 11.80
C PRO A 124 4.96 9.75 12.99
N GLY A 125 3.83 10.44 12.85
CA GLY A 125 3.20 11.18 13.95
C GLY A 125 3.52 12.68 14.05
N LEU A 126 4.08 13.31 13.03
CA LEU A 126 4.30 14.76 13.02
C LEU A 126 3.45 15.48 11.96
N TRP A 127 2.11 15.36 12.04
CA TRP A 127 1.15 16.33 11.47
C TRP A 127 -0.12 16.29 12.30
N ASP A 128 -0.65 17.47 12.61
CA ASP A 128 -1.84 17.75 13.42
C ASP A 128 -3.14 17.06 12.92
#